data_AF-A0A7Z8VVS4-F1
#
_entry.id   AF-A0A7Z8VVS4-F1
#
_cell.length_a   1.000
_cell.length_b   1.000
_cell.length_c   1.000
_cell.angle_alpha   90.00
_cell.angle_beta   90.00
_cell.angle_gamma   90.00
#
_symmetry.space_group_name_H-M   'P 1'
#
loop_
_entity.id
_entity.type
_entity.pdbx_description
1 polymer ?
#
loop_
_entity_poly.entity_id
_entity_poly.type
_entity_poly.pdbx_seq_one_letter_code
_entity_poly.pdbx_strand_id
1 'polypeptide(L)'
;MLNQESTSRIEPCLFGENVPTITSDLAVDLVGKSSNLTAWLNPKTAESLSSIVRMMNCYYSNLIEGHNTKLQDIERALNSDFEDDEKK
;
A
#
# COMPACT_ATOMS: atom_id res chain seq x y z
N MET A 1 -3.06 23.07 15.03
CA MET A 1 -2.21 22.10 15.76
C MET A 1 -2.09 20.89 14.85
N LEU A 2 -0.88 20.59 14.37
CA LEU A 2 -0.63 19.35 13.62
C LEU A 2 -0.71 18.20 14.62
N ASN A 3 -1.74 17.36 14.51
CA ASN A 3 -1.76 16.09 15.19
C ASN A 3 -0.62 15.27 14.60
N GLN A 4 0.49 15.14 15.32
CA GLN A 4 1.55 14.23 14.93
C GLN A 4 1.00 12.81 15.04
N GLU A 5 0.77 12.19 13.89
CA GLU A 5 0.41 10.79 13.75
C GLU A 5 1.43 9.91 14.48
N SER A 6 0.96 9.01 15.34
CA SER A 6 1.84 8.10 16.09
C SER A 6 2.43 7.04 15.16
N THR A 7 3.76 6.85 15.22
CA THR A 7 4.52 5.86 14.41
C THR A 7 4.03 4.42 14.61
N SER A 8 3.40 4.13 15.74
CA SER A 8 2.78 2.83 16.05
C SER A 8 1.64 2.42 15.10
N ARG A 9 1.11 3.34 14.28
CA ARG A 9 0.08 3.01 13.27
C ARG A 9 0.63 2.32 12.01
N ILE A 10 1.95 2.27 11.84
CA ILE A 10 2.63 1.65 10.69
C ILE A 10 3.26 0.29 11.08
N GLU A 11 3.30 -0.04 12.37
CA GLU A 11 3.81 -1.33 12.79
C GLU A 11 2.87 -2.45 12.31
N PRO A 12 3.40 -3.50 11.66
CA PRO A 12 2.59 -4.68 11.36
C PRO A 12 1.94 -5.15 12.65
N CYS A 13 0.60 -5.20 12.70
CA CYS A 13 -0.10 -5.80 13.83
C CYS A 13 0.32 -7.28 13.88
N LEU A 14 1.30 -7.58 14.73
CA LEU A 14 1.64 -8.95 15.02
C LEU A 14 0.43 -9.61 15.66
N PHE A 15 0.18 -10.82 15.21
CA PHE A 15 -0.77 -11.70 15.84
C PHE A 15 -0.43 -11.84 17.34
N GLY A 16 -1.36 -11.45 18.22
CA GLY A 16 -1.20 -11.67 19.66
C GLY A 16 -1.12 -13.15 20.01
N GLU A 17 -0.78 -13.47 21.27
CA GLU A 17 -0.50 -14.84 21.73
C GLU A 17 -1.65 -15.86 21.51
N ASN A 18 -2.88 -15.40 21.23
CA ASN A 18 -4.05 -16.24 21.00
C ASN A 18 -4.78 -15.85 19.69
N VAL A 19 -4.24 -16.29 18.55
CA VAL A 19 -4.93 -16.16 17.25
C VAL A 19 -6.00 -17.24 17.14
N PRO A 20 -7.28 -16.88 16.85
CA PRO A 20 -8.29 -17.87 16.52
C PRO A 20 -7.83 -18.74 15.34
N THR A 21 -8.04 -20.05 15.41
CA THR A 21 -7.64 -21.00 14.35
C THR A 21 -8.12 -20.56 12.97
N ILE A 22 -9.35 -20.08 12.87
CA ILE A 22 -9.91 -19.56 11.61
C ILE A 22 -9.09 -18.41 11.01
N THR A 23 -8.56 -17.51 11.84
CA THR A 23 -7.74 -16.39 11.38
C THR A 23 -6.37 -16.88 10.90
N SER A 24 -5.79 -17.88 11.58
CA SER A 24 -4.56 -18.54 11.15
C SER A 24 -4.74 -19.23 9.80
N ASP A 25 -5.85 -19.96 9.62
CA ASP A 25 -6.16 -20.65 8.37
C ASP A 25 -6.35 -19.66 7.21
N LEU A 26 -7.04 -18.54 7.44
CA LEU A 26 -7.19 -17.47 6.45
C LEU A 26 -5.86 -16.81 6.09
N ALA A 27 -4.96 -16.63 7.06
CA ALA A 27 -3.63 -16.09 6.78
C ALA A 27 -2.82 -17.04 5.87
N VAL A 28 -2.89 -18.35 6.13
CA VAL A 28 -2.26 -19.36 5.26
C VAL A 28 -2.88 -19.35 3.86
N ASP A 29 -4.21 -19.31 3.76
CA ASP A 29 -4.91 -19.24 2.47
C ASP A 29 -4.56 -17.97 1.68
N LEU A 30 -4.46 -16.82 2.35
CA LEU A 30 -4.04 -15.56 1.73
C LEU A 30 -2.64 -15.64 1.16
N VAL A 31 -1.69 -16.20 1.91
CA VAL A 31 -0.31 -16.41 1.42
C VAL A 31 -0.31 -17.34 0.21
N GLY A 32 -1.02 -18.48 0.29
CA GLY A 32 -1.11 -19.43 -0.82
C GLY A 32 -1.70 -18.83 -2.09
N LYS A 33 -2.80 -18.07 -1.97
CA LYS A 33 -3.43 -17.37 -3.09
C LYS A 33 -2.53 -16.29 -3.69
N SER A 34 -1.82 -15.55 -2.86
CA SER A 34 -0.89 -14.50 -3.31
C SER A 34 0.28 -15.10 -4.09
N SER A 35 0.89 -16.18 -3.61
CA SER A 35 1.98 -16.87 -4.31
C SER A 35 1.52 -17.45 -5.66
N ASN A 36 0.32 -18.03 -5.71
CA ASN A 36 -0.25 -18.53 -6.97
C ASN A 36 -0.48 -17.43 -7.99
N LEU A 37 -0.97 -16.26 -7.55
CA LEU A 37 -1.17 -15.11 -8.44
C LEU A 37 0.14 -14.66 -9.08
N THR A 38 1.23 -14.57 -8.31
CA THR A 38 2.56 -14.24 -8.84
C THR A 38 3.06 -15.28 -9.84
N ALA A 39 2.87 -16.57 -9.56
CA ALA A 39 3.31 -17.65 -10.45
C ALA A 39 2.53 -17.71 -11.78
N TRP A 40 1.28 -17.24 -11.78
CA TRP A 40 0.42 -17.27 -12.96
C TRP A 40 0.67 -16.13 -13.95
N LEU A 41 1.12 -14.96 -13.47
CA LEU A 41 1.29 -13.78 -14.31
C LEU A 41 2.61 -13.81 -15.09
N ASN A 42 2.55 -13.44 -16.38
CA ASN A 42 3.77 -13.10 -17.11
C ASN A 42 4.50 -11.94 -16.41
N PRO A 43 5.86 -11.95 -16.32
CA PRO A 43 6.60 -10.91 -15.61
C PRO A 43 6.26 -9.47 -16.04
N LYS A 44 6.05 -9.21 -17.34
CA LYS A 44 5.69 -7.88 -17.84
C LYS A 44 4.28 -7.45 -17.43
N THR A 45 3.36 -8.41 -17.39
CA THR A 45 1.99 -8.16 -16.93
C THR A 45 1.98 -7.88 -15.43
N ALA A 46 2.74 -8.63 -14.64
CA ALA A 46 2.89 -8.40 -13.21
C ALA A 46 3.47 -7.00 -12.92
N GLU A 47 4.51 -6.59 -13.65
CA GLU A 47 5.10 -5.25 -13.56
C GLU A 47 4.05 -4.16 -13.84
N SER A 48 3.36 -4.25 -14.98
CA SER A 48 2.34 -3.27 -15.38
C SER A 48 1.20 -3.19 -14.36
N LEU A 49 0.72 -4.34 -13.87
CA LEU A 49 -0.32 -4.41 -12.86
C LEU A 49 0.13 -3.80 -11.54
N SER A 50 1.36 -4.11 -11.08
CA SER A 50 1.91 -3.58 -9.84
C SER A 50 2.03 -2.06 -9.87
N SER A 51 2.36 -1.47 -11.02
CA SER A 51 2.44 -0.01 -11.18
C SER A 51 1.08 0.64 -10.96
N ILE A 52 0.02 0.08 -11.57
CA ILE A 52 -1.36 0.58 -11.42
C ILE A 52 -1.84 0.42 -9.97
N VAL A 53 -1.66 -0.76 -9.38
CA VAL A 53 -2.06 -1.04 -8.00
C VAL A 53 -1.34 -0.11 -7.02
N ARG A 54 -0.05 0.17 -7.24
CA ARG A 54 0.71 1.10 -6.41
C ARG A 54 0.13 2.51 -6.44
N MET A 55 -0.19 3.04 -7.63
CA MET A 55 -0.83 4.35 -7.78
C MET A 55 -2.21 4.41 -7.09
N MET A 56 -3.03 3.37 -7.27
CA MET A 56 -4.34 3.29 -6.62
C MET A 56 -4.25 3.16 -5.10
N ASN A 57 -3.28 2.40 -4.58
CA ASN A 57 -3.04 2.31 -3.14
C ASN A 57 -2.64 3.66 -2.56
N CYS A 58 -1.75 4.41 -3.23
CA CYS A 58 -1.43 5.78 -2.82
C CYS A 58 -2.67 6.68 -2.82
N TYR A 59 -3.50 6.59 -3.86
CA TYR A 59 -4.74 7.39 -3.93
C TYR A 59 -5.67 7.10 -2.76
N TYR A 60 -5.92 5.84 -2.45
CA TYR A 60 -6.84 5.48 -1.36
C TYR A 60 -6.24 5.72 0.03
N SER A 61 -4.96 5.48 0.26
CA SER A 61 -4.31 5.84 1.54
C SER A 61 -4.40 7.34 1.78
N ASN A 62 -4.04 8.15 0.77
CA ASN A 62 -4.17 9.61 0.84
C ASN A 62 -5.62 10.02 1.14
N LEU A 63 -6.59 9.41 0.45
CA LEU A 63 -8.01 9.72 0.65
C LEU A 63 -8.49 9.37 2.06
N ILE A 64 -8.06 8.23 2.63
CA ILE A 64 -8.37 7.82 4.01
C ILE A 64 -7.81 8.83 5.01
N GLU A 65 -6.67 9.44 4.71
CA GLU A 65 -6.04 10.50 5.50
C GLU A 65 -6.66 11.90 5.26
N GLY A 66 -7.64 12.01 4.35
CA GLY A 66 -8.31 13.27 4.01
C GLY A 66 -7.60 14.10 2.93
N HIS A 67 -6.58 13.55 2.28
CA HIS A 67 -5.86 14.17 1.18
C HIS A 67 -6.47 13.77 -0.17
N ASN A 68 -7.08 14.74 -0.85
CA ASN A 68 -7.58 14.56 -2.22
C ASN A 68 -6.47 14.75 -3.27
N THR A 69 -5.45 13.90 -3.21
CA THR A 69 -4.29 13.94 -4.12
C THR A 69 -4.68 13.45 -5.51
N LYS A 70 -4.33 14.17 -6.57
CA LYS A 70 -4.65 13.76 -7.94
C LYS A 70 -3.76 12.60 -8.37
N LEU A 71 -4.27 11.72 -9.23
CA LEU A 71 -3.51 10.59 -9.77
C LEU A 71 -2.22 11.04 -10.50
N GLN A 72 -2.27 12.16 -11.22
CA GLN A 72 -1.09 12.74 -11.88
C GLN A 72 -0.02 13.18 -10.88
N ASP A 73 -0.40 13.76 -9.75
CA ASP A 73 0.54 14.19 -8.72
C ASP A 73 1.18 12.99 -8.01
N ILE A 74 0.41 11.91 -7.82
CA ILE A 74 0.91 10.62 -7.33
C ILE A 74 1.91 10.01 -8.32
N GLU A 75 1.59 10.03 -9.61
CA GLU A 75 2.49 9.52 -10.66
C GLU A 75 3.80 10.31 -10.73
N ARG A 76 3.75 11.64 -10.64
CA ARG A 76 4.95 12.49 -10.55
C ARG A 76 5.80 12.13 -9.33
N ALA A 77 5.19 12.06 -8.15
CA ALA A 77 5.86 11.70 -6.90
C ALA A 77 6.50 10.29 -6.96
N LEU A 78 5.83 9.31 -7.57
CA LEU A 78 6.37 7.95 -7.76
C LEU A 78 7.59 7.91 -8.71
N ASN A 79 7.76 8.94 -9.56
CA ASN A 79 8.90 9.11 -10.45
C ASN A 79 9.95 10.10 -9.91
N SER A 80 9.87 10.47 -8.63
CA SER A 80 10.75 11.46 -8.00
C SER A 80 10.69 12.86 -8.62
N ASP A 81 9.60 13.19 -9.33
CA ASP A 81 9.29 14.54 -9.80
C ASP A 81 8.47 15.24 -8.71
N PHE A 82 9.18 15.91 -7.80
CA PHE A 82 8.59 16.73 -6.76
C PHE A 82 8.58 18.19 -7.19
N GLU A 83 7.61 18.95 -6.69
CA GLU A 83 7.68 20.40 -6.82
C GLU A 83 8.85 20.91 -5.98
N ASP A 84 9.68 21.79 -6.55
CA ASP A 84 10.72 22.48 -5.79
C ASP A 84 10.06 23.35 -4.73
N ASP A 85 10.27 22.99 -3.46
CA ASP A 85 9.82 23.74 -2.29
C ASP A 85 10.74 24.96 -2.08
N GLU A 86 10.86 25.83 -3.09
CA GLU A 86 11.55 27.13 -2.98
C GLU A 86 10.68 28.21 -2.28
N LYS A 87 9.55 27.82 -1.68
CA LYS A 87 8.67 28.75 -0.97
C LYS A 87 8.28 28.24 0.41
N LYS A 88 9.19 28.43 1.36
CA LYS A 88 8.85 28.66 2.77
C LYS A 88 9.52 29.90 3.31
#